data_AF-A0A1Y1LZC5-F1
#
_entry.id   AF-A0A1Y1LZC5-F1
#
_cell.length_a   1.000
_cell.length_b   1.000
_cell.length_c   1.000
_cell.angle_alpha   90.00
_cell.angle_beta   90.00
_cell.angle_gamma   90.00
#
_symmetry.space_group_name_H-M   'P 1'
#
loop_
_entity.id
_entity.type
_entity.pdbx_description
1 polymer ?
#
loop_
_entity_poly.entity_id
_entity_poly.type
_entity_poly.pdbx_seq_one_letter_code
_entity_poly.pdbx_strand_id
1 'polypeptide(L)'
;MSTRSQLTKDLNESVKLLLGKQVKILFKNVVRLETKGDKTENRVLVFSPCRILLLTAKVPTRIDCHFHYLEIQALESKRGNQLSLMHWQRLSVIYSPLFLYSISFAR
;
A
#
# COMPACT_ATOMS: atom_id res chain seq x y z
N MET A 1 4.83 9.15 -20.66
CA MET A 1 3.79 8.13 -20.40
C MET A 1 2.94 8.61 -19.23
N SER A 2 1.63 8.82 -19.44
CA SER A 2 0.75 9.45 -18.44
C SER A 2 0.49 8.53 -17.25
N THR A 3 0.91 8.98 -16.07
CA THR A 3 0.80 8.34 -14.75
C THR A 3 -0.64 8.31 -14.25
N ARG A 4 -1.51 7.53 -14.88
CA ARG A 4 -2.87 7.29 -14.39
C ARG A 4 -2.89 5.98 -13.61
N SER A 5 -3.03 6.09 -12.29
CA SER A 5 -3.27 5.00 -11.36
C SER A 5 -4.12 3.89 -12.00
N GLN A 6 -3.61 2.66 -12.06
CA GLN A 6 -4.35 1.46 -12.50
C GLN A 6 -5.40 1.04 -11.45
N LEU A 7 -6.19 1.98 -10.95
CA LEU A 7 -7.35 1.74 -10.12
C LEU A 7 -8.58 2.07 -10.95
N THR A 8 -9.46 1.08 -11.13
CA THR A 8 -10.76 1.30 -11.77
C THR A 8 -11.57 2.33 -10.96
N LYS A 9 -12.55 2.99 -11.62
CA LYS A 9 -13.41 3.97 -10.95
C LYS A 9 -14.14 3.33 -9.76
N ASP A 10 -14.62 2.10 -9.94
CA ASP A 10 -15.37 1.35 -8.93
C ASP A 10 -14.52 0.99 -7.70
N LEU A 11 -13.27 0.57 -7.91
CA LEU A 11 -12.34 0.33 -6.80
C LEU A 11 -12.03 1.62 -6.04
N ASN A 12 -11.82 2.73 -6.76
CA ASN A 12 -11.57 4.01 -6.13
C ASN A 12 -12.73 4.50 -5.26
N GLU A 13 -13.96 4.32 -5.74
CA GLU A 13 -15.16 4.67 -4.97
C GLU A 13 -15.33 3.76 -3.77
N SER A 14 -15.13 2.44 -3.94
CA SER A 14 -15.20 1.51 -2.82
C SER A 14 -14.19 1.84 -1.71
N VAL A 15 -12.96 2.22 -2.04
CA VAL A 15 -11.97 2.67 -1.04
C VAL A 15 -12.41 3.94 -0.32
N LYS A 16 -12.96 4.92 -1.05
CA LYS A 16 -13.47 6.17 -0.45
C LYS A 16 -14.67 5.90 0.46
N LEU A 17 -15.56 5.00 0.06
CA LEU A 17 -16.71 4.59 0.87
C LEU A 17 -16.26 3.89 2.15
N LEU A 18 -15.26 3.00 2.05
CA LEU A 18 -14.72 2.26 3.19
C LEU A 18 -14.01 3.17 4.21
N LEU A 19 -13.18 4.11 3.75
CA LEU A 19 -12.43 5.02 4.62
C LEU A 19 -13.27 6.22 5.11
N GLY A 20 -14.40 6.48 4.45
CA GLY A 20 -15.26 7.63 4.75
C GLY A 20 -14.65 8.97 4.34
N LYS A 21 -15.43 10.05 4.51
CA LYS A 21 -15.01 11.42 4.14
C LYS A 21 -13.97 12.03 5.10
N GLN A 22 -13.83 11.49 6.31
CA GLN A 22 -12.97 12.06 7.35
C GLN A 22 -11.51 11.63 7.24
N VAL A 23 -11.22 10.49 6.60
CA VAL A 23 -9.86 9.99 6.45
C VAL A 23 -9.25 10.56 5.18
N LYS A 24 -8.31 11.49 5.34
CA LYS A 24 -7.53 12.06 4.23
C LYS A 24 -6.65 10.96 3.62
N ILE A 25 -6.78 10.74 2.32
CA ILE A 25 -5.90 9.84 1.55
C ILE A 25 -4.77 10.67 0.97
N LEU A 26 -3.55 10.44 1.46
CA LEU A 26 -2.33 11.09 0.94
C LEU A 26 -1.83 10.37 -0.31
N PHE A 27 -1.88 9.04 -0.29
CA PHE A 27 -1.44 8.20 -1.40
C PHE A 27 -2.29 6.94 -1.47
N LYS A 28 -2.46 6.43 -2.68
CA LYS A 28 -3.28 5.26 -2.98
C LYS A 28 -2.75 4.62 -4.25
N ASN A 29 -2.40 3.33 -4.20
CA ASN A 29 -1.98 2.59 -5.39
C ASN A 29 -2.26 1.09 -5.27
N VAL A 30 -2.39 0.40 -6.41
CA VAL A 30 -2.36 -1.06 -6.44
C VAL A 30 -0.92 -1.52 -6.34
N VAL A 31 -0.68 -2.48 -5.45
CA VAL A 31 0.63 -3.07 -5.19
C VAL A 31 0.51 -4.59 -5.15
N ARG A 32 1.62 -5.29 -5.35
CA ARG A 32 1.69 -6.73 -5.13
C ARG A 32 2.27 -6.97 -3.74
N LEU A 33 1.50 -7.59 -2.86
CA LEU A 33 1.94 -7.98 -1.53
C LEU A 33 2.41 -9.44 -1.56
N GLU A 34 3.59 -9.71 -1.05
CA GLU A 34 4.10 -11.07 -0.89
C GLU A 34 3.38 -11.78 0.27
N THR A 35 2.92 -13.00 0.00
CA THR A 35 2.33 -13.89 0.99
C THR A 35 3.23 -15.11 1.19
N LYS A 36 2.98 -15.90 2.24
CA LYS A 36 3.82 -17.06 2.56
C LYS A 36 3.89 -18.02 1.36
N GLY A 37 5.10 -18.36 0.92
CA GLY A 37 5.37 -19.32 -0.15
C GLY A 37 5.57 -18.70 -1.55
N ASP A 38 6.29 -17.57 -1.65
CA ASP A 38 6.63 -16.86 -2.91
C ASP A 38 5.44 -16.42 -3.77
N LYS A 39 4.22 -16.50 -3.24
CA LYS A 39 3.01 -16.02 -3.91
C LYS A 39 2.86 -14.53 -3.68
N THR A 40 2.38 -13.84 -4.70
CA THR A 40 2.05 -12.42 -4.60
C THR A 40 0.59 -12.19 -4.87
N GLU A 41 -0.04 -11.34 -4.08
CA GLU A 41 -1.44 -10.97 -4.21
C GLU A 41 -1.58 -9.48 -4.50
N ASN A 42 -2.51 -9.13 -5.38
CA ASN A 42 -2.83 -7.72 -5.65
C ASN A 42 -3.62 -7.13 -4.47
N ARG A 43 -3.07 -6.07 -3.88
CA ARG A 43 -3.67 -5.32 -2.78
C ARG A 43 -3.66 -3.84 -3.12
N VAL A 44 -4.53 -3.06 -2.47
CA VAL A 44 -4.51 -1.60 -2.57
C VAL A 44 -3.82 -1.06 -1.33
N LEU A 45 -2.70 -0.36 -1.53
CA LEU A 45 -1.97 0.33 -0.48
C LEU A 45 -2.49 1.76 -0.38
N VAL A 46 -2.88 2.17 0.82
CA VAL A 46 -3.35 3.52 1.13
C VAL A 46 -2.51 4.12 2.24
N PHE A 47 -1.98 5.32 2.02
CA PHE A 47 -1.37 6.15 3.05
C PHE A 47 -2.37 7.22 3.48
N SER A 48 -2.66 7.22 4.79
CA SER A 48 -3.34 8.33 5.47
C SER A 48 -2.30 9.10 6.29
N PRO A 49 -2.62 10.26 6.89
CA PRO A 49 -1.66 11.03 7.68
C PRO A 49 -1.02 10.28 8.85
N CYS A 50 -1.72 9.33 9.46
CA CYS A 50 -1.25 8.62 10.65
C CYS A 50 -1.11 7.10 10.46
N ARG A 51 -1.74 6.52 9.43
CA ARG A 51 -1.81 5.07 9.24
C ARG A 51 -1.55 4.65 7.80
N ILE A 52 -0.95 3.47 7.67
CA ILE A 52 -0.87 2.73 6.41
C ILE A 52 -1.97 1.67 6.43
N LEU A 53 -2.72 1.54 5.33
CA LEU A 53 -3.75 0.51 5.16
C LEU A 53 -3.48 -0.32 3.91
N LEU A 54 -3.61 -1.63 4.05
CA LEU A 54 -3.63 -2.61 2.96
C LEU A 54 -5.05 -3.14 2.81
N LEU A 55 -5.62 -2.94 1.62
CA LEU A 55 -6.98 -3.32 1.29
C LEU A 55 -6.99 -4.41 0.20
N THR A 56 -8.09 -5.16 0.15
CA THR A 56 -8.36 -6.08 -0.95
C THR A 56 -8.48 -5.32 -2.28
N ALA A 57 -7.88 -5.84 -3.36
CA ALA A 57 -8.11 -5.34 -4.71
C ALA A 57 -9.39 -5.94 -5.34
N LYS A 58 -10.49 -5.99 -4.58
CA LYS A 58 -11.81 -6.51 -5.01
C LYS A 58 -12.91 -5.58 -4.51
N VAL A 59 -14.03 -5.49 -5.24
CA VAL A 59 -15.21 -4.74 -4.81
C VAL A 59 -16.22 -5.72 -4.19
N PRO A 60 -16.75 -5.48 -2.98
CA PRO A 60 -16.42 -4.37 -2.08
C PRO A 60 -15.03 -4.54 -1.46
N THR A 61 -14.30 -3.42 -1.34
CA THR A 61 -12.97 -3.39 -0.72
C THR A 61 -13.05 -3.63 0.79
N ARG A 62 -12.06 -4.32 1.35
CA ARG A 62 -11.97 -4.65 2.79
C ARG A 62 -10.56 -4.35 3.28
N ILE A 63 -10.42 -3.97 4.55
CA ILE A 63 -9.13 -3.76 5.20
C ILE A 63 -8.56 -5.13 5.61
N ASP A 64 -7.44 -5.53 5.01
CA ASP A 64 -6.73 -6.76 5.43
C ASP A 64 -5.79 -6.48 6.60
N CYS A 65 -5.11 -5.33 6.54
CA CYS A 65 -4.15 -4.93 7.54
C CYS A 65 -4.07 -3.39 7.58
N HIS A 66 -3.87 -2.86 8.77
CA HIS A 66 -3.54 -1.46 8.97
C HIS A 66 -2.60 -1.34 10.17
N PHE A 67 -1.74 -0.33 10.15
CA PHE A 67 -0.79 -0.06 11.23
C PHE A 67 -0.44 1.42 11.27
N HIS A 68 -0.11 1.92 12.46
CA HIS A 68 0.37 3.30 12.60
C HIS A 68 1.81 3.42 12.10
N TYR A 69 2.21 4.58 11.61
CA TYR A 69 3.62 4.82 11.24
C TYR A 69 4.62 4.60 12.39
N LEU A 70 4.13 4.70 13.63
CA LEU A 70 4.95 4.53 14.85
C LEU A 70 5.22 3.04 15.15
N GLU A 71 4.50 2.12 14.51
CA GLU A 71 4.69 0.68 14.65
C GLU A 71 5.73 0.13 13.67
N ILE A 72 6.22 0.96 12.73
CA ILE A 72 7.23 0.58 11.76
C ILE A 72 8.58 0.50 12.46
N GLN A 73 9.15 -0.70 12.48
CA GLN A 73 10.45 -0.99 13.10
C GLN A 73 11.59 -0.88 12.08
N ALA A 74 11.34 -1.27 10.83
CA ALA A 74 12.32 -1.16 9.76
C ALA A 74 11.65 -1.01 8.39
N LEU A 75 12.34 -0.31 7.49
CA LEU A 75 11.98 -0.13 6.09
C LEU A 75 13.20 -0.43 5.22
N GLU A 76 13.09 -1.43 4.35
CA GLU A 76 14.18 -1.83 3.46
C GLU A 76 13.72 -1.89 2.00
N SER A 77 14.63 -1.67 1.06
CA SER A 77 14.41 -1.90 -0.36
C SER A 77 15.62 -2.62 -0.93
N LYS A 78 15.51 -3.95 -1.09
CA LYS A 78 16.60 -4.81 -1.58
C LYS A 78 16.67 -4.88 -3.10
N ARG A 79 15.54 -4.65 -3.76
CA ARG A 79 15.39 -4.62 -5.22
C ARG A 79 14.64 -3.35 -5.57
N GLY A 80 14.94 -2.74 -6.72
CA GLY A 80 14.40 -1.43 -7.07
C GLY A 80 12.87 -1.32 -6.91
N ASN A 81 12.13 -2.38 -7.24
CA ASN A 81 10.67 -2.36 -7.19
C ASN A 81 10.07 -2.97 -5.91
N GLN A 82 10.88 -3.22 -4.87
CA GLN A 82 10.51 -3.92 -3.65
C GLN A 82 10.67 -3.01 -2.43
N LEU A 83 9.66 -3.00 -1.56
CA LEU A 83 9.66 -2.33 -0.28
C LEU A 83 9.28 -3.34 0.80
N SER A 84 10.21 -3.63 1.69
CA SER A 84 10.01 -4.50 2.84
C SER A 84 9.75 -3.65 4.07
N LEU A 85 8.57 -3.81 4.66
CA LEU A 85 8.12 -3.13 5.86
C LEU A 85 8.09 -4.13 7.02
N MET A 86 8.83 -3.85 8.09
CA MET A 86 8.76 -4.62 9.32
C MET A 86 7.95 -3.84 10.35
N HIS A 87 6.83 -4.41 10.80
CA HIS A 87 5.96 -3.80 11.81
C HIS A 87 5.43 -4.87 12.76
N TRP A 88 5.48 -4.62 14.07
CA TRP A 88 4.92 -5.48 15.13
C TRP A 88 5.09 -7.00 14.89
N GLN A 89 6.31 -7.44 14.55
CA GLN A 89 6.70 -8.84 14.24
C GLN A 89 6.24 -9.41 12.89
N ARG A 90 5.61 -8.62 12.02
CA ARG A 90 5.25 -9.01 10.65
C ARG A 90 6.16 -8.32 9.63
N LEU A 91 6.78 -9.11 8.78
CA LEU A 91 7.45 -8.64 7.57
C LEU A 91 6.43 -8.61 6.42
N SER A 92 6.17 -7.43 5.88
CA SER A 92 5.31 -7.21 4.72
C SER A 92 6.15 -6.74 3.55
N VAL A 93 6.27 -7.55 2.50
CA VAL A 93 7.04 -7.21 1.30
C VAL A 93 6.09 -6.75 0.20
N ILE A 94 6.25 -5.51 -0.23
CA ILE A 94 5.38 -4.84 -1.17
C ILE A 94 6.15 -4.51 -2.44
N TYR A 95 5.61 -4.89 -3.59
CA TYR A 95 6.21 -4.56 -4.88
C TYR A 95 5.40 -3.47 -5.59
N SER A 96 6.08 -2.38 -5.95
CA SER A 96 5.55 -1.33 -6.83
C SER A 96 6.68 -0.64 -7.58
N PRO A 97 6.57 -0.42 -8.90
CA PRO A 97 7.56 0.35 -9.66
C PRO A 97 7.59 1.83 -9.25
N LEU A 98 6.58 2.33 -8.53
CA LEU A 98 6.52 3.72 -8.07
C LEU A 98 7.37 3.99 -6.81
N PHE A 99 7.82 2.95 -6.10
CA PHE A 99 8.62 3.16 -4.89
C PHE A 99 9.99 3.77 -5.19
N LEU A 100 10.60 3.46 -6.34
CA LEU A 100 11.84 4.09 -6.80
C LEU A 100 11.76 5.60 -6.90
N TYR A 101 10.60 6.11 -7.35
CA TYR A 101 10.38 7.53 -7.57
C TYR A 101 10.08 8.28 -6.26
N SER A 102 9.47 7.60 -5.28
CA SER A 102 9.06 8.25 -4.02
C SER A 102 10.16 8.20 -2.95
N ILE A 103 10.95 7.12 -2.89
CA ILE A 103 12.03 6.98 -1.89
C ILE A 103 13.26 7.81 -2.27
N SER A 104 13.50 8.06 -3.57
CA SER A 104 14.59 8.95 -4.02
C SER A 104 14.42 10.40 -3.57
N PHE A 105 13.23 10.82 -3.13
CA PHE A 105 12.97 12.17 -2.63
C PHE A 105 13.33 12.35 -1.14
N ALA A 106 13.70 11.27 -0.44
CA ALA A 106 14.06 11.28 0.98
C ALA A 106 15.59 11.17 1.21
N ARG A 107 16.41 11.43 0.18
CA ARG A 107 17.86 11.60 0.29
C ARG A 107 18.25 13.04 0.10
#